data_AF-A0A1W9UMH2-F1
#
_entry.id   AF-A0A1W9UMH2-F1
#
_cell.length_a   1.000
_cell.length_b   1.000
_cell.length_c   1.000
_cell.angle_alpha   90.00
_cell.angle_beta   90.00
_cell.angle_gamma   90.00
#
_symmetry.space_group_name_H-M   'P 1'
#
loop_
_entity.id
_entity.type
_entity.pdbx_description
1 polymer ?
#
loop_
_entity_poly.entity_id
_entity_poly.type
_entity_poly.pdbx_seq_one_letter_code
_entity_poly.pdbx_strand_id
1 'polypeptide(L)'
;MLSQIEPGGAVVLTPDGLLNFEIIYSLLPGETADEAAQLVWTAFDVALALRERECELTGVKVTILAQGDRSDTRIRASVSAIDLVAFDAGELSEDEFIERVTYTTSPLPR
;
A
#
# COMPACT_ATOMS: atom_id res chain seq x y z
N MET A 1 -15.28 1.14 -30.34
CA MET A 1 -15.13 0.22 -29.20
C MET A 1 -13.97 0.75 -28.38
N LEU A 2 -14.23 1.43 -27.26
CA LEU A 2 -13.19 1.88 -26.35
C LEU A 2 -13.06 0.77 -25.31
N SER A 3 -11.99 -0.03 -25.39
CA SER A 3 -11.68 -0.99 -24.32
C SER A 3 -11.30 -0.16 -23.09
N GLN A 4 -12.14 -0.20 -22.07
CA GLN A 4 -11.73 0.17 -20.74
C GLN A 4 -10.60 -0.79 -20.36
N ILE A 5 -9.37 -0.28 -20.37
CA ILE A 5 -8.31 -0.87 -19.56
C ILE A 5 -8.81 -0.64 -18.14
N GLU A 6 -9.29 -1.69 -17.46
CA GLU A 6 -9.52 -1.59 -16.02
C GLU A 6 -8.18 -1.19 -15.40
N PRO A 7 -8.07 -0.02 -14.74
CA PRO A 7 -6.82 0.33 -14.10
C PRO A 7 -6.51 -0.76 -13.06
N GLY A 8 -5.28 -1.29 -13.08
CA GLY A 8 -4.80 -2.36 -12.19
C GLY A 8 -4.66 -1.93 -10.73
N GLY A 9 -5.60 -1.14 -10.23
CA GLY A 9 -5.63 -0.51 -8.93
C GLY A 9 -6.44 0.79 -8.91
N ALA A 10 -6.72 1.28 -7.71
CA ALA A 10 -7.37 2.56 -7.44
C ALA A 10 -6.70 3.27 -6.27
N VAL A 11 -6.71 4.61 -6.28
CA VAL A 11 -6.28 5.42 -5.13
C VAL A 11 -7.40 6.38 -4.78
N VAL A 12 -7.81 6.38 -3.50
CA VAL A 12 -8.92 7.19 -3.00
C VAL A 12 -8.50 7.89 -1.72
N LEU A 13 -8.54 9.22 -1.72
CA LEU A 13 -8.49 10.03 -0.50
C LEU A 13 -9.92 10.18 0.02
N THR A 14 -10.20 9.64 1.20
CA THR A 14 -11.52 9.75 1.83
C THR A 14 -11.69 11.11 2.51
N PRO A 15 -12.93 11.55 2.79
CA PRO A 15 -13.18 12.85 3.42
C PRO A 15 -12.57 13.04 4.82
N ASP A 16 -12.25 11.94 5.51
CA ASP A 16 -11.54 11.91 6.80
C ASP A 16 -10.00 11.89 6.65
N GLY A 17 -9.48 12.08 5.44
CA GLY A 17 -8.05 12.22 5.17
C GLY A 17 -7.28 10.89 5.07
N LEU A 18 -7.96 9.75 5.02
CA LEU A 18 -7.31 8.45 4.84
C LEU A 18 -7.04 8.20 3.35
N LEU A 19 -5.76 8.02 3.00
CA LEU A 19 -5.36 7.67 1.64
C LEU A 19 -5.39 6.15 1.45
N ASN A 20 -6.29 5.66 0.62
CA ASN A 20 -6.49 4.24 0.35
C ASN A 20 -5.92 3.86 -1.01
N PHE A 21 -4.96 2.94 -1.04
CA PHE A 21 -4.45 2.30 -2.23
C PHE A 21 -5.05 0.90 -2.36
N GLU A 22 -5.63 0.62 -3.52
CA GLU A 22 -5.98 -0.71 -3.98
C GLU A 22 -5.07 -1.03 -5.15
N ILE A 23 -4.29 -2.09 -5.06
CA ILE A 23 -3.28 -2.44 -6.07
C ILE A 23 -3.53 -3.88 -6.50
N ILE A 24 -3.60 -4.11 -7.81
CA ILE A 24 -3.63 -5.46 -8.38
C ILE A 24 -2.24 -5.74 -8.94
N TYR A 25 -1.61 -6.81 -8.44
CA TYR A 25 -0.28 -7.22 -8.86
C TYR A 25 -0.32 -8.61 -9.46
N SER A 26 -0.01 -8.74 -10.75
CA SER A 26 0.09 -10.04 -11.41
C SER A 26 1.49 -10.63 -11.18
N LEU A 27 1.56 -11.71 -10.42
CA LEU A 27 2.82 -12.41 -10.14
C LEU A 27 3.31 -13.12 -11.41
N LEU A 28 4.57 -12.91 -11.75
CA LEU A 28 5.27 -13.68 -12.78
C LEU A 28 5.62 -15.09 -12.29
N PRO A 29 5.88 -16.04 -13.21
CA PRO A 29 6.31 -17.37 -12.84
C PRO A 29 7.58 -17.35 -11.98
N GLY A 30 7.47 -17.80 -10.73
CA GLY A 30 8.56 -17.85 -9.76
C GLY A 30 8.57 -16.69 -8.75
N GLU A 31 7.75 -15.67 -8.94
CA GLU A 31 7.57 -14.61 -7.95
C GLU A 31 6.69 -15.07 -6.78
N THR A 32 6.95 -14.50 -5.61
CA THR A 32 6.13 -14.69 -4.42
C THR A 32 5.38 -13.41 -4.09
N ALA A 33 4.38 -13.50 -3.20
CA ALA A 33 3.66 -12.34 -2.71
C ALA A 33 4.57 -11.30 -2.01
N ASP A 34 5.79 -11.67 -1.63
CA ASP A 34 6.75 -10.75 -1.01
C ASP A 34 7.24 -9.68 -2.00
N GLU A 35 7.31 -10.00 -3.29
CA GLU A 35 7.62 -9.01 -4.33
C GLU A 35 6.51 -7.97 -4.45
N ALA A 36 5.25 -8.41 -4.35
CA ALA A 36 4.11 -7.50 -4.29
C ALA A 36 4.11 -6.67 -3.00
N ALA A 37 4.61 -7.20 -1.88
CA ALA A 37 4.65 -6.50 -0.60
C ALA A 37 5.51 -5.23 -0.64
N GLN A 38 6.52 -5.15 -1.51
CA GLN A 38 7.37 -3.95 -1.66
C GLN A 38 6.57 -2.72 -2.08
N LEU A 39 5.43 -2.90 -2.76
CA LEU A 39 4.56 -1.80 -3.17
C LEU A 39 3.90 -1.08 -1.98
N VAL A 40 3.89 -1.69 -0.79
CA VAL A 40 3.49 -1.00 0.45
C VAL A 40 4.39 0.21 0.70
N TRP A 41 5.71 0.01 0.63
CA TRP A 41 6.68 1.08 0.87
C TRP A 41 6.58 2.17 -0.20
N THR A 42 6.44 1.78 -1.47
CA THR A 42 6.19 2.73 -2.56
C THR A 42 4.90 3.55 -2.33
N ALA A 43 3.84 2.94 -1.82
CA ALA A 43 2.60 3.66 -1.52
C ALA A 43 2.78 4.65 -0.36
N PHE A 44 3.61 4.33 0.64
CA PHE A 44 3.98 5.25 1.72
C PHE A 44 4.81 6.43 1.20
N ASP A 45 5.79 6.19 0.32
CA ASP A 45 6.55 7.26 -0.34
C ASP A 45 5.65 8.20 -1.15
N VAL A 46 4.67 7.65 -1.88
CA VAL A 46 3.68 8.45 -2.63
C VAL A 46 2.82 9.28 -1.67
N ALA A 47 2.41 8.72 -0.53
CA ALA A 47 1.65 9.46 0.47
C ALA A 47 2.46 10.62 1.08
N LEU A 48 3.75 10.42 1.36
CA LEU A 48 4.67 11.47 1.78
C LEU A 48 4.73 12.61 0.75
N ALA A 49 4.98 12.26 -0.52
CA ALA A 49 5.07 13.24 -1.61
C ALA A 49 3.75 14.00 -1.85
N LEU A 50 2.59 13.37 -1.62
CA LEU A 50 1.29 14.05 -1.70
C LEU A 50 1.08 15.04 -0.55
N ARG A 51 1.53 14.70 0.67
CA ARG A 51 1.45 15.60 1.83
C ARG A 51 2.22 16.89 1.62
N GLU A 52 3.39 16.82 0.98
CA GLU A 52 4.19 18.01 0.61
C GLU A 52 3.45 18.96 -0.35
N ARG A 53 2.40 18.47 -1.03
CA ARG A 53 1.52 19.25 -1.92
C ARG A 53 0.22 19.68 -1.24
N GLU A 54 0.28 19.90 0.08
CA GLU A 54 -0.83 20.40 0.90
C GLU A 54 -2.03 19.44 1.02
N CYS A 55 -1.82 18.14 0.79
CA CYS A 55 -2.81 17.12 1.14
C CYS A 55 -2.72 16.77 2.63
N GLU A 56 -3.72 17.19 3.41
CA GLU A 56 -3.83 16.75 4.81
C GLU A 56 -4.23 15.27 4.86
N LEU A 57 -3.29 14.44 5.32
CA LEU A 57 -3.50 13.00 5.48
C LEU A 57 -3.60 12.65 6.96
N THR A 58 -4.55 11.79 7.30
CA THR A 58 -4.66 11.20 8.65
C THR A 58 -3.98 9.83 8.72
N GLY A 59 -3.88 9.14 7.59
CA GLY A 59 -3.16 7.87 7.48
C GLY A 59 -3.12 7.35 6.05
N VAL A 60 -2.47 6.19 5.91
CA VAL A 60 -2.37 5.47 4.65
C VAL A 60 -2.80 4.03 4.87
N LYS A 61 -3.61 3.52 3.95
CA LYS A 61 -4.00 2.11 3.90
C LYS A 61 -3.71 1.57 2.52
N VAL A 62 -2.99 0.46 2.46
CA VAL A 62 -2.60 -0.22 1.23
C VAL A 62 -3.24 -1.59 1.24
N THR A 63 -3.97 -1.93 0.19
CA THR A 63 -4.49 -3.28 -0.07
C THR A 63 -3.95 -3.75 -1.40
N ILE A 64 -3.17 -4.83 -1.37
CA ILE A 64 -2.59 -5.43 -2.57
C ILE A 64 -3.23 -6.79 -2.78
N LEU A 65 -3.72 -7.03 -3.99
CA LEU A 65 -4.14 -8.34 -4.46
C LEU A 65 -3.06 -8.88 -5.39
N ALA A 66 -2.20 -9.76 -4.84
CA ALA A 66 -1.19 -10.47 -5.61
C ALA A 66 -1.82 -11.71 -6.25
N GLN A 67 -1.95 -11.71 -7.57
CA GLN A 67 -2.58 -12.77 -8.35
C GLN A 67 -1.50 -13.66 -8.96
N GLY A 68 -1.38 -14.91 -8.48
CA GLY A 68 -0.42 -15.88 -9.01
C GLY A 68 -1.11 -17.14 -9.52
N ASP A 69 -0.44 -17.95 -10.33
CA ASP A 69 -1.07 -19.08 -11.05
C ASP A 69 -1.85 -20.08 -10.17
N ARG A 70 -1.43 -20.26 -8.91
CA ARG A 70 -1.98 -21.28 -8.00
C ARG A 70 -2.86 -20.71 -6.88
N SER A 71 -2.61 -19.47 -6.46
CA SER A 71 -3.32 -18.83 -5.36
C SER A 71 -3.17 -17.33 -5.46
N ASP A 72 -4.22 -16.63 -5.07
CA ASP A 72 -4.17 -15.19 -4.88
C ASP A 72 -3.85 -14.90 -3.41
N THR A 73 -3.07 -13.85 -3.15
CA THR A 73 -2.73 -13.40 -1.80
C THR A 73 -3.16 -11.97 -1.62
N ARG A 74 -3.87 -11.70 -0.53
CA ARG A 74 -4.19 -10.33 -0.12
C ARG A 74 -3.19 -9.87 0.93
N ILE A 75 -2.57 -8.73 0.67
CA ILE A 75 -1.70 -8.02 1.60
C ILE A 75 -2.42 -6.75 2.01
N ARG A 76 -2.43 -6.44 3.31
CA ARG A 76 -2.94 -5.17 3.83
C ARG A 76 -1.91 -4.56 4.76
N ALA A 77 -1.59 -3.31 4.50
CA ALA A 77 -0.74 -2.50 5.36
C ALA A 77 -1.46 -1.19 5.71
N SER A 78 -1.25 -0.68 6.91
CA SER A 78 -1.70 0.66 7.26
C SER A 78 -0.80 1.31 8.29
N VAL A 79 -0.65 2.63 8.19
CA VAL A 79 0.14 3.45 9.11
C VAL A 79 -0.51 4.82 9.28
N SER A 80 -0.31 5.44 10.44
CA SER A 80 -0.76 6.81 10.68
C SER A 80 0.09 7.80 9.89
N ALA A 81 -0.49 8.95 9.51
CA ALA A 81 0.30 9.98 8.86
C ALA A 81 1.39 10.53 9.80
N ILE A 82 1.14 10.57 11.11
CA ILE A 82 2.09 11.04 12.12
C ILE A 82 3.34 10.15 12.16
N ASP A 83 3.17 8.83 12.26
CA ASP A 83 4.30 7.90 12.27
C ASP A 83 5.07 7.96 10.93
N LEU A 84 4.34 8.13 9.82
CA LEU A 84 4.96 8.28 8.50
C LEU A 84 5.78 9.57 8.38
N VAL A 85 5.31 10.70 8.94
CA VAL A 85 6.11 11.95 9.04
C VAL A 85 7.34 11.71 9.90
N ALA A 86 7.17 11.11 11.08
CA ALA A 86 8.25 10.94 12.05
C ALA A 86 9.36 10.03 11.49
N PHE A 87 9.01 9.00 10.74
CA PHE A 87 9.99 8.18 10.02
C PHE A 87 10.75 8.97 8.95
N ASP A 88 10.04 9.72 8.10
CA ASP A 88 10.64 10.57 7.05
C ASP A 88 11.56 11.66 7.63
N ALA A 89 11.20 12.23 8.78
CA ALA A 89 12.02 13.19 9.51
C ALA A 89 13.22 12.57 10.26
N GLY A 90 13.33 11.23 10.30
CA GLY A 90 14.35 10.50 11.05
C GLY A 90 14.14 10.49 12.56
N GLU A 91 12.94 10.84 13.04
CA GLU A 91 12.55 10.80 14.46
C GLU A 91 12.15 9.38 14.91
N LEU A 92 11.67 8.56 13.97
CA LEU A 92 11.50 7.11 14.15
C LEU A 92 12.58 6.37 13.36
N SER A 93 13.22 5.39 13.98
CA SER A 93 14.06 4.44 13.26
C SER A 93 13.22 3.53 12.36
N GLU A 94 13.87 2.86 11.41
CA GLU A 94 13.19 1.90 10.52
C GLU A 94 12.53 0.76 11.30
N ASP A 95 13.23 0.18 12.27
CA ASP A 95 12.69 -0.90 13.10
C ASP A 95 11.45 -0.45 13.89
N GLU A 96 11.52 0.73 14.52
CA GLU A 96 10.37 1.30 15.24
C GLU A 96 9.20 1.62 14.30
N PHE A 97 9.49 2.11 13.09
CA PHE A 97 8.46 2.39 12.09
C PHE A 97 7.77 1.12 11.62
N ILE A 98 8.52 0.04 11.35
CA ILE A 98 7.98 -1.27 10.98
C ILE A 98 7.03 -1.78 12.08
N GLU A 99 7.36 -1.60 13.36
CA GLU A 99 6.49 -1.96 14.48
C GLU A 99 5.17 -1.15 14.52
N ARG A 100 5.15 0.07 13.98
CA ARG A 100 3.94 0.90 13.87
C ARG A 100 3.06 0.55 12.67
N VAL A 101 3.62 -0.12 11.65
CA VAL A 101 2.86 -0.56 10.48
C VAL A 101 2.01 -1.76 10.86
N THR A 102 0.68 -1.61 10.78
CA THR A 102 -0.21 -2.77 10.85
C THR A 102 -0.12 -3.53 9.54
N TYR A 103 0.41 -4.75 9.57
CA TYR A 103 0.62 -5.58 8.40
C TYR A 103 -0.09 -6.93 8.53
N THR A 104 -0.85 -7.33 7.51
CA THR A 104 -1.52 -8.64 7.45
C THR A 104 -1.44 -9.23 6.06
N THR A 105 -1.25 -10.55 5.99
CA THR A 105 -1.30 -11.33 4.75
C THR A 105 -2.32 -12.45 4.90
N SER A 106 -3.09 -12.69 3.85
CA SER A 106 -4.09 -13.76 3.83
C SER A 106 -4.19 -14.38 2.44
N PRO A 107 -4.07 -15.71 2.29
CA PRO A 107 -4.39 -16.37 1.03
C PRO A 107 -5.88 -16.22 0.73
N LEU A 108 -6.24 -16.11 -0.54
CA LEU A 108 -7.62 -16.07 -1.01
C LEU A 108 -7.95 -17.34 -1.79
N PRO A 109 -9.12 -17.96 -1.54
CA PRO A 109 -9.63 -19.00 -2.40
C PRO A 109 -9.99 -18.42 -3.78
N ARG A 110 -9.71 -19.17 -4.84
CA ARG A 110 -10.16 -18.87 -6.21
C ARG A 110 -11.56 -19.41 -6.46
#